data_AF-A0A0C9T523-F1
#
_entry.id   AF-A0A0C9T523-F1
#
_cell.length_a   1.000
_cell.length_b   1.000
_cell.length_c   1.000
_cell.angle_alpha   90.00
_cell.angle_beta   90.00
_cell.angle_gamma   90.00
#
_symmetry.space_group_name_H-M   'P 1'
#
loop_
_entity.id
_entity.type
_entity.pdbx_description
1 polymer ?
#
loop_
_entity_poly.entity_id
_entity_poly.type
_entity_poly.pdbx_seq_one_letter_code
_entity_poly.pdbx_strand_id
1 'polypeptide(L)'
;MKPRRKLKYSKDAITVHWISGHDDIIENEKANEETKRSAGGRDQYSQKRRLPLYLKHTSLPFSTSALKQVQHDITNKRWARLWSKSPHHQHLSKIDLAYSWAPLSS
;
A
#
# COMPACT_ATOMS: atom_id res chain seq x y z
N MET A 1 -24.35 16.47 38.25
CA MET A 1 -23.84 16.41 36.86
C MET A 1 -23.18 17.74 36.52
N LYS A 2 -21.90 17.77 36.12
CA LYS A 2 -21.24 19.00 35.65
C LYS A 2 -21.47 19.16 34.14
N PRO A 3 -21.73 20.37 33.62
CA PRO A 3 -21.95 20.57 32.19
C PRO A 3 -20.65 20.35 31.41
N ARG A 4 -20.71 19.53 30.34
CA ARG A 4 -19.61 19.37 29.39
C ARG A 4 -19.40 20.71 28.67
N ARG A 5 -18.20 21.28 28.79
CA ARG A 5 -17.80 22.50 28.07
C ARG A 5 -18.07 22.31 26.57
N LYS A 6 -18.87 23.20 25.96
CA LYS A 6 -18.99 23.25 24.49
C LYS A 6 -17.67 23.76 23.93
N LEU A 7 -16.96 22.92 23.18
CA LEU A 7 -15.81 23.33 22.39
C LEU A 7 -16.30 24.32 21.32
N LYS A 8 -15.90 25.59 21.43
CA LYS A 8 -16.06 26.58 20.36
C LYS A 8 -14.93 26.35 19.36
N TYR A 9 -15.24 25.85 18.16
CA TYR A 9 -14.27 25.78 17.08
C TYR A 9 -14.01 27.18 16.52
N SER A 10 -12.75 27.60 16.41
CA SER A 10 -12.36 28.91 15.87
C SER A 10 -11.45 28.80 14.65
N LYS A 11 -11.81 29.60 13.64
CA LYS A 11 -11.06 30.23 12.54
C LYS A 11 -10.33 29.43 11.46
N ASP A 12 -10.09 28.13 11.58
CA ASP A 12 -9.79 27.30 10.41
C ASP A 12 -10.71 26.09 10.41
N ALA A 13 -11.82 26.20 9.65
CA ALA A 13 -12.71 25.08 9.46
C ALA A 13 -11.99 24.05 8.59
N ILE A 14 -11.31 23.10 9.23
CA ILE A 14 -10.68 21.97 8.55
C ILE A 14 -11.79 21.02 8.11
N THR A 15 -11.95 20.87 6.80
CA THR A 15 -12.82 19.85 6.22
C THR A 15 -11.97 18.60 5.96
N VAL A 16 -12.43 17.46 6.48
CA VAL A 16 -11.78 16.16 6.27
C VAL A 16 -12.62 15.37 5.29
N HIS A 17 -12.02 14.90 4.20
CA HIS A 17 -12.64 13.99 3.25
C HIS A 17 -11.94 12.63 3.30
N TRP A 18 -12.74 11.56 3.36
CA TRP A 18 -12.24 10.21 3.16
C TRP A 18 -12.21 9.92 1.68
N ILE A 19 -11.06 9.47 1.19
CA ILE A 19 -10.81 9.15 -0.22
C ILE A 19 -10.53 7.64 -0.30
N SER A 20 -11.14 6.95 -1.25
CA SER A 20 -10.84 5.54 -1.52
C SER A 20 -9.41 5.39 -2.04
N GLY A 21 -8.73 4.34 -1.60
CA GLY A 21 -7.44 3.98 -2.18
C GLY A 21 -7.61 3.45 -3.59
N HIS A 22 -6.68 3.80 -4.49
CA HIS A 22 -6.59 3.28 -5.86
C HIS A 22 -7.65 3.79 -6.86
N ASP A 23 -8.24 4.97 -6.62
CA ASP A 23 -9.11 5.65 -7.58
C ASP A 23 -8.34 6.59 -8.55
N ASP A 24 -7.03 6.39 -8.71
CA ASP A 24 -6.13 7.19 -9.55
C ASP A 24 -6.20 8.71 -9.30
N ILE A 25 -6.58 9.11 -8.08
CA ILE A 25 -6.55 10.51 -7.66
C ILE A 25 -5.09 10.91 -7.50
N ILE A 26 -4.58 11.62 -8.50
CA ILE A 26 -3.17 12.03 -8.65
C ILE A 26 -2.58 12.59 -7.35
N GLU A 27 -3.33 13.39 -6.59
CA GLU A 27 -2.86 13.99 -5.33
C GLU A 27 -2.68 12.94 -4.23
N ASN A 28 -3.63 12.02 -4.09
CA ASN A 28 -3.56 10.90 -3.14
C ASN A 28 -2.43 9.94 -3.51
N GLU A 29 -2.22 9.70 -4.80
CA GLU A 29 -1.12 8.88 -5.28
C GLU A 29 0.24 9.53 -5.03
N LYS A 30 0.38 10.83 -5.32
CA LYS A 30 1.61 11.58 -5.01
C LYS A 30 1.91 11.57 -3.51
N ALA A 31 0.90 11.75 -2.66
CA ALA A 31 1.06 11.66 -1.20
C ALA A 31 1.49 10.25 -0.76
N ASN A 32 0.92 9.21 -1.37
CA ASN A 32 1.30 7.82 -1.12
C ASN A 32 2.73 7.53 -1.59
N GLU A 33 3.14 8.00 -2.76
CA GLU A 33 4.50 7.85 -3.27
C GLU A 33 5.53 8.57 -2.36
N GLU A 34 5.22 9.77 -1.89
CA GLU A 34 6.10 10.48 -0.96
C GLU A 34 6.20 9.77 0.40
N THR A 35 5.09 9.18 0.85
CA THR A 35 5.07 8.33 2.05
C THR A 35 5.95 7.10 1.85
N LYS A 36 5.86 6.40 0.70
CA LYS A 36 6.72 5.26 0.36
C LYS A 36 8.19 5.66 0.30
N ARG A 37 8.50 6.82 -0.30
CA ARG A 37 9.87 7.36 -0.36
C ARG A 37 10.44 7.62 1.03
N SER A 38 9.66 8.26 1.90
CA SER A 38 10.04 8.55 3.29
C SER A 38 10.14 7.29 4.17
N ALA A 39 9.41 6.24 3.81
CA ALA A 39 9.46 4.96 4.50
C ALA A 39 10.53 4.02 3.96
N GLY A 40 11.12 4.29 2.79
CA GLY A 40 12.02 3.37 2.09
C GLY A 40 13.52 3.61 2.34
N GLY A 41 13.92 4.75 2.89
CA GLY A 41 15.33 5.06 3.15
C GLY A 41 15.83 4.50 4.49
N ARG A 42 16.95 3.76 4.47
CA ARG A 42 17.65 3.33 5.71
C ARG A 42 18.05 4.49 6.61
N ASP A 43 18.24 5.67 6.04
CA ASP A 43 18.67 6.89 6.71
C ASP A 43 17.50 7.73 7.26
N GLN A 44 16.26 7.33 6.97
CA GLN A 44 15.04 8.06 7.34
C GLN A 44 14.36 7.47 8.59
N TYR A 45 14.82 6.32 9.08
CA TYR A 45 14.34 5.76 10.33
C TYR A 45 14.97 6.47 11.53
N SER A 46 14.19 6.67 12.59
CA SER A 46 14.76 7.09 13.88
C SER A 46 15.85 6.10 14.30
N GLN A 47 17.06 6.60 14.55
CA GLN A 47 18.16 5.80 15.07
C GLN A 47 17.66 4.96 16.25
N LYS A 48 18.01 3.66 16.32
CA LYS A 48 17.55 2.76 17.40
C LYS A 48 17.74 3.37 18.80
N ARG A 49 18.79 4.16 19.02
CA ARG A 49 19.07 4.86 20.28
C ARG A 49 17.99 5.88 20.68
N ARG A 50 17.29 6.48 19.71
CA ARG A 50 16.22 7.47 19.90
C ARG A 50 14.83 6.85 20.03
N LEU A 51 14.68 5.55 19.75
CA LEU A 51 13.41 4.86 19.93
C LEU A 51 13.05 4.72 21.43
N PRO A 52 11.76 4.74 21.79
CA PRO A 52 11.31 4.30 23.10
C PRO A 52 11.79 2.88 23.45
N LEU A 53 12.01 2.59 24.73
CA LEU A 53 12.53 1.30 25.23
C LEU A 53 11.73 0.09 24.71
N TYR A 54 10.40 0.20 24.65
CA TYR A 54 9.52 -0.85 24.15
C TYR A 54 9.63 -1.10 22.64
N LEU A 55 10.31 -0.24 21.86
CA LEU A 55 10.62 -0.47 20.44
C LEU A 55 12.09 -0.83 20.20
N LYS A 56 12.94 -0.73 21.23
CA LYS A 56 14.38 -1.04 21.15
C LYS A 56 14.66 -2.54 21.27
N HIS A 57 13.90 -3.23 22.12
CA HIS A 57 14.23 -4.59 22.59
C HIS A 57 13.27 -5.67 22.11
N THR A 58 12.18 -5.31 21.44
CA THR A 58 11.19 -6.26 20.93
C THR A 58 11.18 -6.24 19.41
N SER A 59 11.15 -7.41 18.76
CA SER A 59 10.82 -7.45 17.34
C SER A 59 9.39 -6.94 17.16
N LEU A 60 9.18 -6.07 16.17
CA LEU A 60 7.82 -5.67 15.80
C LEU A 60 7.04 -6.93 15.39
N PRO A 61 5.77 -7.06 15.80
CA PRO A 61 4.94 -8.14 15.33
C PRO A 61 4.79 -8.04 13.81
N PHE A 62 4.73 -9.19 13.14
CA PHE A 62 4.45 -9.22 11.71
C PHE A 62 3.10 -8.56 11.44
N SER A 63 3.07 -7.63 10.48
CA SER A 63 1.82 -7.08 10.00
C SER A 63 1.03 -8.16 9.26
N THR A 64 -0.26 -8.29 9.57
CA THR A 64 -1.16 -9.21 8.87
C THR A 64 -1.26 -8.89 7.38
N SER A 65 -1.18 -7.60 7.00
CA SER A 65 -1.17 -7.19 5.59
C SER A 65 0.10 -7.63 4.87
N ALA A 66 1.27 -7.50 5.52
CA ALA A 66 2.55 -7.93 4.96
C ALA A 66 2.58 -9.44 4.74
N LEU A 67 2.06 -10.22 5.70
CA LEU A 67 1.93 -11.67 5.56
C LEU A 67 1.01 -12.06 4.39
N LYS A 68 -0.13 -11.36 4.24
CA LYS A 68 -1.03 -11.57 3.10
C LYS A 68 -0.35 -11.26 1.78
N GLN A 69 0.37 -10.14 1.67
CA GLN A 69 1.09 -9.76 0.44
C GLN A 69 2.10 -10.83 0.03
N VAL A 70 2.92 -11.30 0.97
CA VAL A 70 3.88 -12.39 0.71
C VAL A 70 3.17 -13.65 0.22
N GLN A 71 2.07 -14.02 0.87
CA GLN A 71 1.29 -15.20 0.45
C GLN A 71 0.67 -15.00 -0.94
N HIS A 72 0.12 -13.82 -1.23
CA HIS A 72 -0.41 -13.47 -2.54
C HIS A 72 0.67 -13.56 -3.62
N ASP A 73 1.86 -13.04 -3.37
CA ASP A 73 2.97 -13.10 -4.34
C ASP A 73 3.40 -14.53 -4.64
N ILE A 74 3.54 -15.37 -3.60
CA ILE A 74 3.86 -16.79 -3.75
C ILE A 74 2.77 -17.48 -4.56
N THR A 75 1.51 -17.20 -4.23
CA THR A 75 0.34 -17.79 -4.89
C THR A 75 0.32 -17.37 -6.35
N ASN A 76 0.38 -16.08 -6.66
CA ASN A 76 0.36 -15.54 -8.02
C ASN A 76 1.48 -16.12 -8.88
N LYS A 77 2.70 -16.23 -8.35
CA LYS A 77 3.82 -16.89 -9.07
C LYS A 77 3.53 -18.35 -9.40
N ARG A 78 2.90 -19.08 -8.47
CA ARG A 78 2.49 -20.47 -8.69
C ARG A 78 1.39 -20.55 -9.75
N TRP A 79 0.36 -19.72 -9.66
CA TRP A 79 -0.74 -19.70 -10.63
C TRP A 79 -0.25 -19.32 -12.02
N ALA A 80 0.62 -18.31 -12.14
CA ALA A 80 1.21 -17.93 -13.43
C ALA A 80 1.97 -19.10 -14.08
N ARG A 81 2.72 -19.88 -13.29
CA ARG A 81 3.43 -21.07 -13.78
C ARG A 81 2.49 -22.20 -14.21
N LEU A 82 1.36 -22.37 -13.53
CA LEU A 82 0.36 -23.37 -13.90
C LEU A 82 -0.42 -22.93 -15.13
N TRP A 83 -0.81 -21.66 -15.17
CA TRP A 83 -1.49 -21.05 -16.30
C TRP A 83 -0.67 -21.17 -17.57
N SER A 84 0.62 -20.85 -17.54
CA SER A 84 1.48 -20.92 -18.73
C SER A 84 1.59 -22.32 -19.35
N LYS A 85 1.37 -23.37 -18.55
CA LYS A 85 1.36 -24.76 -19.01
C LYS A 85 -0.02 -25.26 -19.43
N SER A 86 -1.07 -24.48 -19.22
CA SER A 86 -2.44 -24.88 -19.53
C SER A 86 -2.69 -24.82 -21.05
N PRO A 87 -3.53 -25.72 -21.59
CA PRO A 87 -3.99 -25.62 -22.99
C PRO A 87 -4.68 -24.29 -23.29
N HIS A 88 -5.38 -23.73 -22.28
CA HIS A 88 -6.07 -22.45 -22.39
C HIS A 88 -5.10 -21.30 -22.67
N HIS A 89 -3.96 -21.26 -22.00
CA HIS A 89 -2.94 -20.24 -22.26
C HIS A 89 -2.36 -20.33 -23.68
N GLN A 90 -2.23 -21.53 -24.26
CA GLN A 90 -1.79 -21.67 -25.65
C GLN A 90 -2.79 -21.11 -26.65
N HIS A 91 -4.09 -21.18 -26.32
CA HIS A 91 -5.16 -20.63 -27.16
C HIS A 91 -5.30 -19.11 -26.97
N LEU A 92 -5.33 -18.66 -25.71
CA LEU A 92 -5.53 -17.26 -25.35
C LEU A 92 -4.30 -16.37 -25.61
N SER A 93 -3.08 -16.90 -25.55
CA SER A 93 -1.87 -16.11 -25.86
C SER A 93 -1.86 -15.56 -27.29
N LYS A 94 -2.57 -16.23 -28.22
CA LYS A 94 -2.74 -15.77 -29.61
C LYS A 94 -3.78 -14.66 -29.76
N ILE A 95 -4.73 -14.58 -28.82
CA ILE A 95 -5.81 -13.58 -28.79
C ILE A 95 -5.34 -12.32 -28.05
N ASP A 96 -4.68 -12.49 -26.90
CA ASP A 96 -4.18 -11.38 -26.07
C ASP A 96 -3.17 -10.48 -26.81
N LEU A 97 -2.42 -11.03 -27.78
CA LEU A 97 -1.51 -10.24 -28.62
C LEU A 97 -2.24 -9.18 -29.48
N ALA A 98 -3.51 -9.43 -29.81
CA ALA A 98 -4.33 -8.54 -30.64
C ALA A 98 -5.06 -7.46 -29.83
N TYR A 99 -5.09 -7.57 -28.50
CA TYR A 99 -5.75 -6.62 -27.59
C TYR A 99 -4.80 -6.18 -26.46
N SER A 100 -3.62 -5.67 -26.83
CA SER A 100 -2.76 -4.94 -25.88
C SER A 100 -3.32 -3.54 -25.61
N TRP A 101 -4.17 -3.39 -24.59
CA TRP A 101 -4.54 -2.09 -24.03
C TRP A 101 -3.61 -1.64 -22.89
N ALA A 102 -2.55 -2.39 -22.59
CA ALA A 102 -1.61 -2.04 -21.53
C ALA A 102 -0.71 -0.86 -21.99
N PRO A 103 -0.58 0.21 -21.18
CA PRO A 103 0.37 1.26 -21.46
C PRO A 103 1.78 0.69 -21.35
N LEU A 104 2.62 0.99 -22.35
CA LEU A 104 4.05 0.72 -22.33
C LEU A 104 4.62 1.25 -21.00
N SER A 105 5.13 0.36 -20.16
CA SER A 105 5.88 0.74 -18.98
C SER A 105 7.12 1.52 -19.42
N SER A 106 7.29 2.71 -18.86
CA SER A 106 8.51 3.53 -18.94
C SER A 106 9.71 2.85 -18.28
#